data_AF-A0A9D5FUC9-F1
#
_entry.id   AF-A0A9D5FUC9-F1
#
_cell.length_a   1.000
_cell.length_b   1.000
_cell.length_c   1.000
_cell.angle_alpha   90.00
_cell.angle_beta   90.00
_cell.angle_gamma   90.00
#
_symmetry.space_group_name_H-M   'P 1'
#
loop_
_entity.id
_entity.type
_entity.pdbx_description
1 polymer ?
#
loop_
_entity_poly.entity_id
_entity_poly.type
_entity_poly.pdbx_seq_one_letter_code
_entity_poly.pdbx_strand_id
1 'polypeptide(L)'
;MLPSTTRPQSTSTTVPELQLPEIEDVPEQPTVAELTRENLLAALEKYEVKFPLIVLAQAILETGHFTSNLCMEANNLFGLRHPSDGSYYTFDNWEQSVIAYRDDVQYKYTGGDYYAFLRRIGYAQDQRYTSKVRKIVSKL
;
A
#
# COMPACT_ATOMS: atom_id res chain seq x y z
N MET A 1 2.03 -63.31 -59.32
CA MET A 1 1.23 -62.75 -58.21
C MET A 1 1.72 -61.31 -58.04
N LEU A 2 0.98 -60.21 -58.14
CA LEU A 2 -0.44 -59.83 -58.15
C LEU A 2 -0.54 -58.44 -58.89
N PRO A 3 -1.75 -57.88 -59.14
CA PRO A 3 -1.99 -56.90 -60.19
C PRO A 3 -2.32 -55.46 -59.72
N SER A 4 -2.58 -54.59 -60.71
CA SER A 4 -3.59 -53.51 -60.76
C SER A 4 -3.38 -52.15 -60.07
N THR A 5 -3.33 -51.11 -60.93
CA THR A 5 -4.13 -49.86 -60.95
C THR A 5 -5.00 -49.54 -59.73
N THR A 6 -4.85 -48.33 -59.16
CA THR A 6 -5.87 -47.23 -59.12
C THR A 6 -5.50 -46.16 -58.09
N ARG A 7 -5.64 -44.89 -58.47
CA ARG A 7 -5.51 -43.66 -57.66
C ARG A 7 -6.83 -43.36 -56.91
N PRO A 8 -6.75 -42.77 -55.71
CA PRO A 8 -7.51 -41.52 -55.44
C PRO A 8 -6.55 -40.47 -54.81
N GLN A 9 -6.34 -39.30 -55.40
CA GLN A 9 -7.11 -38.05 -55.31
C GLN A 9 -7.34 -37.53 -53.88
N SER A 10 -6.78 -36.34 -53.66
CA SER A 10 -7.26 -35.22 -52.83
C SER A 10 -7.53 -35.48 -51.34
N THR A 11 -6.76 -34.83 -50.47
CA THR A 11 -7.04 -33.44 -50.08
C THR A 11 -5.80 -32.79 -49.45
N SER A 12 -5.50 -31.61 -49.94
CA SER A 12 -4.69 -30.58 -49.31
C SER A 12 -5.31 -30.18 -47.97
N THR A 13 -4.53 -30.17 -46.90
CA THR A 13 -4.70 -29.25 -45.76
C THR A 13 -3.32 -29.06 -45.14
N THR A 14 -2.56 -28.14 -45.72
CA THR A 14 -1.49 -27.45 -45.00
C THR A 14 -2.19 -26.52 -44.03
N VAL A 15 -2.02 -26.73 -42.72
CA VAL A 15 -2.29 -25.68 -41.72
C VAL A 15 -1.10 -24.73 -41.74
N PRO A 16 -1.27 -23.43 -42.04
CA PRO A 16 -0.31 -22.42 -41.63
C PRO A 16 -0.73 -21.90 -40.26
N GLU A 17 0.07 -22.20 -39.25
CA GLU A 17 -0.06 -21.77 -37.86
C GLU A 17 1.37 -21.36 -37.45
N LEU A 18 1.75 -20.15 -37.04
CA LEU A 18 1.12 -18.88 -36.68
C LEU A 18 2.09 -17.77 -37.10
N GLN A 19 1.57 -16.59 -37.45
CA GLN A 19 2.36 -15.37 -37.37
C GLN A 19 1.45 -14.22 -36.91
N LEU A 20 1.96 -13.49 -35.90
CA LEU A 20 1.56 -12.21 -35.32
C LEU A 20 0.64 -12.26 -34.07
N PRO A 21 0.88 -11.41 -33.05
CA PRO A 21 1.41 -10.05 -33.21
C PRO A 21 2.72 -9.71 -32.48
N GLU A 22 3.27 -8.63 -33.01
CA GLU A 22 4.39 -7.81 -32.56
C GLU A 22 3.97 -7.00 -31.32
N ILE A 23 4.78 -7.10 -30.26
CA ILE A 23 4.97 -6.15 -29.15
C ILE A 23 3.70 -5.52 -28.57
N GLU A 24 3.16 -6.13 -27.51
CA GLU A 24 2.38 -5.36 -26.54
C GLU A 24 3.36 -4.57 -25.65
N ASP A 25 3.28 -3.25 -25.76
CA ASP A 25 3.80 -2.26 -24.84
C ASP A 25 3.35 -2.66 -23.42
N VAL A 26 4.22 -3.33 -22.66
CA VAL A 26 3.93 -3.69 -21.27
C VAL A 26 3.83 -2.37 -20.52
N PRO A 27 2.66 -1.98 -19.99
CA PRO A 27 2.57 -0.76 -19.23
C PRO A 27 3.51 -0.88 -18.04
N GLU A 28 4.54 -0.05 -18.02
CA GLU A 28 5.46 0.10 -16.91
C GLU A 28 4.60 0.50 -15.70
N GLN A 29 4.27 -0.51 -14.87
CA GLN A 29 3.50 -0.33 -13.65
C GLN A 29 4.19 0.79 -12.85
N PRO A 30 3.49 1.85 -12.44
CA PRO A 30 4.11 2.91 -11.66
C PRO A 30 4.73 2.28 -10.42
N THR A 31 6.05 2.31 -10.34
CA THR A 31 6.80 1.74 -9.23
C THR A 31 6.47 2.57 -7.99
N VAL A 32 5.66 1.99 -7.11
CA VAL A 32 5.39 2.62 -5.81
C VAL A 32 6.73 2.80 -5.11
N ALA A 33 6.99 4.01 -4.61
CA ALA A 33 8.24 4.32 -3.94
C ALA A 33 8.46 3.37 -2.74
N GLU A 34 9.72 3.01 -2.48
CA GLU A 34 10.04 2.17 -1.32
C GLU A 34 9.65 2.85 -0.01
N LEU A 35 9.22 2.07 0.99
CA LEU A 35 8.89 2.61 2.30
C LEU A 35 10.16 3.03 3.05
N THR A 36 10.48 4.31 2.98
CA THR A 36 11.56 4.97 3.75
C THR A 36 10.99 6.13 4.55
N ARG A 37 11.77 6.71 5.47
CA ARG A 37 11.31 7.87 6.25
C ARG A 37 11.09 9.08 5.34
N GLU A 38 11.96 9.25 4.37
CA GLU A 38 11.97 10.34 3.40
C GLU A 38 10.77 10.23 2.47
N ASN A 39 10.51 9.03 1.94
CA ASN A 39 9.36 8.79 1.06
C ASN A 39 8.04 8.90 1.83
N LEU A 40 7.99 8.41 3.07
CA LEU A 40 6.80 8.57 3.92
C LEU A 40 6.54 10.04 4.24
N LEU A 41 7.58 10.82 4.58
CA LEU A 41 7.43 12.26 4.81
C LEU A 41 6.89 12.97 3.58
N ALA A 42 7.48 12.69 2.40
CA ALA A 42 7.03 13.25 1.14
C ALA A 42 5.58 12.86 0.82
N ALA A 43 5.16 11.62 1.11
CA ALA A 43 3.77 11.20 0.93
C ALA A 43 2.81 11.90 1.90
N LEU A 44 3.20 12.06 3.17
CA LEU A 44 2.40 12.79 4.16
C LEU A 44 2.15 14.24 3.71
N GLU A 45 3.16 14.90 3.15
CA GLU A 45 3.04 16.24 2.59
C GLU A 45 2.19 16.26 1.31
N LYS A 46 2.46 15.34 0.37
CA LYS A 46 1.72 15.16 -0.88
C LYS A 46 0.21 14.99 -0.67
N TYR A 47 -0.18 14.22 0.35
CA TYR A 47 -1.57 13.97 0.69
C TYR A 47 -2.14 14.96 1.71
N GLU A 48 -1.42 16.04 2.02
CA GLU A 48 -1.84 17.14 2.89
C GLU A 48 -2.17 16.72 4.33
N VAL A 49 -1.51 15.66 4.81
CA VAL A 49 -1.63 15.19 6.19
C VAL A 49 -1.12 16.26 7.14
N LYS A 50 -1.95 16.63 8.13
CA LYS A 50 -1.60 17.65 9.11
C LYS A 50 -0.48 17.14 10.03
N PHE A 51 0.46 18.03 10.36
CA PHE A 51 1.60 17.72 11.23
C PHE A 51 2.42 16.50 10.75
N PRO A 52 2.96 16.53 9.53
CA PRO A 52 3.58 15.36 8.91
C PRO A 52 4.74 14.78 9.74
N LEU A 53 5.54 15.61 10.42
CA LEU A 53 6.59 15.11 11.33
C LEU A 53 6.04 14.33 12.54
N ILE A 54 4.88 14.75 13.07
CA ILE A 54 4.24 14.02 14.17
C ILE A 54 3.70 12.69 13.65
N VAL A 55 3.05 12.70 12.49
CA VAL A 55 2.45 11.49 11.90
C VAL A 55 3.53 10.50 11.43
N LEU A 56 4.65 10.98 10.91
CA LEU A 56 5.85 10.17 10.65
C LEU A 56 6.35 9.50 11.93
N ALA A 57 6.44 10.24 13.04
CA ALA A 57 6.82 9.69 14.33
C ALA A 57 5.81 8.65 14.85
N GLN A 58 4.52 8.82 14.58
CA GLN A 58 3.50 7.80 14.86
C GLN A 58 3.78 6.55 14.05
N ALA A 59 3.95 6.64 12.73
CA ALA A 59 4.25 5.48 11.87
C ALA A 59 5.50 4.73 12.34
N ILE A 60 6.58 5.44 12.69
CA ILE A 60 7.80 4.81 13.24
C ILE A 60 7.50 4.05 14.53
N LEU A 61 6.68 4.61 15.42
CA LEU A 61 6.29 3.98 16.68
C LEU A 61 5.40 2.75 16.46
N GLU A 62 4.35 2.87 15.65
CA GLU A 62 3.37 1.81 15.39
C GLU A 62 4.00 0.60 14.69
N THR A 63 4.91 0.86 13.75
CA THR A 63 5.52 -0.18 12.92
C THR A 63 6.78 -0.79 13.50
N GLY A 64 7.28 -0.26 14.62
CA GLY A 64 8.60 -0.62 15.16
C GLY A 64 9.71 -0.35 14.14
N HIS A 65 9.80 0.88 13.62
CA HIS A 65 10.75 1.25 12.56
C HIS A 65 10.57 0.47 11.25
N PHE A 66 9.32 0.32 10.79
CA PHE A 66 8.94 -0.35 9.54
C PHE A 66 9.27 -1.85 9.47
N THR A 67 9.33 -2.52 10.63
CA THR A 67 9.70 -3.94 10.72
C THR A 67 8.56 -4.87 11.16
N SER A 68 7.44 -4.33 11.65
CA SER A 68 6.31 -5.15 12.08
C SER A 68 5.63 -5.88 10.91
N ASN A 69 5.13 -7.09 11.15
CA ASN A 69 4.41 -7.86 10.12
C ASN A 69 3.20 -7.11 9.57
N LEU A 70 2.43 -6.40 10.43
CA LEU A 70 1.28 -5.62 9.98
C LEU A 70 1.68 -4.50 8.98
N CYS A 71 2.85 -3.89 9.18
CA CYS A 71 3.41 -2.93 8.24
C CYS A 71 3.84 -3.59 6.92
N MET A 72 4.57 -4.70 6.99
CA MET A 72 5.19 -5.32 5.81
C MET A 72 4.21 -6.13 4.97
N GLU A 73 3.28 -6.84 5.60
CA GLU A 73 2.34 -7.74 4.92
C GLU A 73 1.03 -7.03 4.57
N ALA A 74 0.52 -6.17 5.47
CA ALA A 74 -0.76 -5.50 5.28
C ALA A 74 -0.63 -4.04 4.85
N ASN A 75 0.59 -3.52 4.68
CA ASN A 75 0.87 -2.14 4.33
C ASN A 75 0.19 -1.11 5.27
N ASN A 76 -0.09 -1.48 6.52
CA ASN A 76 -0.84 -0.65 7.46
C ASN A 76 0.11 0.00 8.47
N LEU A 77 0.53 1.24 8.16
CA LEU A 77 1.52 1.98 8.95
C LEU A 77 0.99 2.50 10.29
N PHE A 78 -0.34 2.60 10.44
CA PHE A 78 -0.96 3.32 11.55
C PHE A 78 -1.80 2.42 12.47
N GLY A 79 -1.82 1.11 12.20
CA GLY A 79 -2.61 0.16 12.98
C GLY A 79 -4.11 0.39 12.87
N LEU A 80 -4.59 0.90 11.73
CA LEU A 80 -6.00 1.20 11.50
C LEU A 80 -6.83 -0.09 11.56
N ARG A 81 -8.02 -0.02 12.15
CA ARG A 81 -8.93 -1.15 12.32
C ARG A 81 -10.33 -0.84 11.81
N HIS A 82 -10.97 -1.85 11.22
CA HIS A 82 -12.36 -1.79 10.79
C HIS A 82 -13.29 -1.60 12.01
N PRO A 83 -14.14 -0.57 12.03
CA PRO A 83 -15.07 -0.35 13.15
C PRO A 83 -16.12 -1.46 13.31
N SER A 84 -16.42 -2.20 12.23
CA SER A 84 -17.45 -3.24 12.20
C SER A 84 -17.08 -4.49 13.00
N ASP A 85 -15.82 -4.95 12.90
CA ASP A 85 -15.37 -6.22 13.46
C ASP A 85 -14.03 -6.13 14.22
N GLY A 86 -13.38 -4.97 14.21
CA GLY A 86 -12.10 -4.73 14.88
C GLY A 86 -10.88 -5.36 14.18
N SER A 87 -11.05 -5.96 13.01
CA SER A 87 -9.96 -6.48 12.18
C SER A 87 -9.08 -5.34 11.66
N TYR A 88 -7.82 -5.64 11.33
CA TYR A 88 -6.92 -4.64 10.75
C TYR A 88 -7.21 -4.42 9.27
N TYR A 89 -7.10 -3.18 8.81
CA TYR A 89 -7.09 -2.90 7.38
C TYR A 89 -5.85 -3.51 6.72
N THR A 90 -6.03 -4.01 5.50
CA THR A 90 -4.98 -4.40 4.56
C THR A 90 -5.04 -3.50 3.34
N PHE A 91 -3.89 -2.99 2.92
CA PHE A 91 -3.77 -2.09 1.78
C PHE A 91 -2.88 -2.69 0.70
N ASP A 92 -3.11 -2.31 -0.56
CA ASP A 92 -2.29 -2.74 -1.71
C ASP A 92 -0.86 -2.18 -1.63
N ASN A 93 -0.70 -1.00 -1.05
CA ASN A 93 0.59 -0.37 -0.79
C ASN A 93 0.52 0.57 0.42
N TRP A 94 1.70 0.94 0.94
CA TRP A 94 1.80 1.74 2.17
C TRP A 94 1.26 3.16 2.02
N GLU A 95 1.27 3.77 0.83
CA GLU A 95 0.72 5.11 0.59
C GLU A 95 -0.80 5.13 0.84
N GLN A 96 -1.51 4.04 0.52
CA GLN A 96 -2.95 3.95 0.81
C GLN A 96 -3.25 4.01 2.31
N SER A 97 -2.34 3.52 3.17
CA SER A 97 -2.51 3.70 4.62
C SER A 97 -2.33 5.16 5.07
N VAL A 98 -1.54 5.95 4.34
CA VAL A 98 -1.39 7.40 4.57
C VAL A 98 -2.68 8.12 4.21
N ILE A 99 -3.26 7.79 3.06
CA ILE A 99 -4.56 8.33 2.62
C ILE A 99 -5.66 7.95 3.62
N ALA A 100 -5.72 6.68 4.03
CA ALA A 100 -6.68 6.22 5.02
C ALA A 100 -6.50 6.92 6.38
N TYR A 101 -5.27 7.16 6.84
CA TYR A 101 -5.04 7.91 8.07
C TYR A 101 -5.61 9.33 7.98
N ARG A 102 -5.39 10.02 6.85
CA ARG A 102 -5.98 11.35 6.63
C ARG A 102 -7.50 11.30 6.72
N ASP A 103 -8.11 10.36 6.02
CA ASP A 103 -9.56 10.30 5.82
C ASP A 103 -10.31 9.75 7.04
N ASP A 104 -9.72 8.81 7.80
CA ASP A 104 -10.38 8.12 8.91
C ASP A 104 -9.95 8.60 10.29
N VAL A 105 -8.76 9.22 10.40
CA VAL A 105 -8.25 9.77 11.66
C VAL A 105 -8.31 11.29 11.64
N GLN A 106 -7.67 11.93 10.65
CA GLN A 106 -7.52 13.39 10.66
C GLN A 106 -8.79 14.16 10.30
N TYR A 107 -9.81 13.54 9.72
CA TYR A 107 -11.10 14.22 9.53
C TYR A 107 -11.70 14.74 10.85
N LYS A 108 -11.35 14.10 12.00
CA LYS A 108 -11.78 14.51 13.35
C LYS A 108 -10.97 15.68 13.91
N TYR A 109 -9.91 16.11 13.22
CA TYR A 109 -9.04 17.18 13.67
C TYR A 109 -9.62 18.54 13.29
N THR A 110 -9.93 19.34 14.31
CA THR A 110 -10.60 20.64 14.16
C THR A 110 -9.70 21.82 14.54
N GLY A 111 -8.37 21.62 14.59
CA GLY A 111 -7.41 22.62 15.08
C GLY A 111 -7.00 22.43 16.54
N GLY A 112 -5.97 23.18 16.97
CA GLY A 112 -5.42 23.16 18.33
C GLY A 112 -4.11 22.36 18.48
N ASP A 113 -3.81 21.92 19.71
CA ASP A 113 -2.65 21.05 19.97
C ASP A 113 -2.92 19.63 19.44
N TYR A 114 -2.09 19.18 18.51
CA TYR A 114 -2.28 17.89 17.84
C TYR A 114 -2.18 16.71 18.81
N TYR A 115 -1.35 16.80 19.85
CA TYR A 115 -1.24 15.72 20.84
C TYR A 115 -2.47 15.64 21.77
N ALA A 116 -3.07 16.77 22.10
CA ALA A 116 -4.36 16.83 22.78
C ALA A 116 -5.46 16.22 21.92
N PHE A 117 -5.45 16.49 20.61
CA PHE A 117 -6.33 15.82 19.65
C PHE A 117 -6.18 14.29 19.70
N LEU A 118 -4.95 13.75 19.59
CA LEU A 118 -4.70 12.30 19.63
C LEU A 118 -5.24 11.65 20.92
N ARG A 119 -5.05 12.32 22.08
CA ARG A 119 -5.62 11.85 23.35
C ARG A 119 -7.16 11.90 23.35
N ARG A 120 -7.73 13.00 22.86
CA ARG A 120 -9.19 13.22 22.84
C ARG A 120 -9.92 12.16 22.03
N ILE A 121 -9.36 11.75 20.88
CA ILE A 121 -9.97 10.71 20.04
C ILE A 121 -9.66 9.28 20.53
N GLY A 122 -8.89 9.14 21.62
CA GLY A 122 -8.50 7.83 22.15
C GLY A 122 -7.64 7.02 21.18
N TYR A 123 -6.75 7.68 20.41
CA TYR A 123 -5.98 7.03 19.34
C TYR A 123 -5.23 5.78 19.82
N ALA A 124 -4.65 5.83 21.01
CA ALA A 124 -3.99 4.69 21.65
C ALA A 124 -4.41 4.57 23.11
N GLN A 125 -4.50 3.33 23.61
CA GLN A 125 -4.82 3.04 25.02
C GLN A 125 -3.68 3.40 25.97
N ASP A 126 -2.43 3.40 25.48
CA ASP A 126 -1.27 3.75 26.29
C ASP A 126 -1.28 5.24 26.67
N GLN A 127 -1.40 5.53 27.95
CA GLN A 127 -1.36 6.89 28.49
C GLN A 127 -0.06 7.63 28.19
N ARG A 128 1.04 6.90 27.93
CA ARG A 128 2.35 7.46 27.56
C ARG A 128 2.53 7.63 26.05
N TYR A 129 1.52 7.31 25.24
CA TYR A 129 1.59 7.34 23.77
C TYR A 129 2.14 8.66 23.24
N THR A 130 1.50 9.79 23.59
CA THR A 130 1.93 11.10 23.08
C THR A 130 3.34 11.47 23.53
N SER A 131 3.77 11.00 24.70
CA SER A 131 5.14 11.21 25.20
C SER A 131 6.16 10.41 24.40
N LYS A 132 5.83 9.18 24.01
CA LYS A 132 6.66 8.35 23.11
C LYS A 132 6.78 8.99 21.73
N VAL A 133 5.67 9.45 21.16
CA VAL A 133 5.68 10.16 19.86
C VAL A 133 6.55 11.41 19.93
N ARG A 134 6.41 12.26 20.97
CA ARG A 134 7.28 13.45 21.16
C ARG A 134 8.77 13.08 21.22
N LYS A 135 9.12 11.99 21.89
CA LYS A 135 10.51 11.51 21.98
C LYS A 135 11.08 11.04 20.64
N ILE A 136 10.24 10.54 19.74
CA ILE A 136 10.66 10.20 18.37
C ILE A 136 10.81 11.49 17.56
N VAL A 137 9.85 12.41 17.62
CA VAL A 137 9.92 13.71 16.93
C VAL A 137 11.20 14.47 17.29
N SER A 138 11.65 14.45 18.55
CA SER A 138 12.88 15.13 18.95
C SER A 138 14.18 14.50 18.39
N LYS A 139 14.09 13.38 17.67
CA LYS A 139 15.20 12.66 17.06
C LYS A 139 15.12 12.61 15.53
N LEU A 140 14.02 13.11 14.96
CA LEU A 140 13.88 13.34 13.52
C LEU A 140 14.67 14.60 13.15
#